data_AF-A0A7C2F4I4-F1
#
_entry.id   AF-A0A7C2F4I4-F1
#
_cell.length_a   1.000
_cell.length_b   1.000
_cell.length_c   1.000
_cell.angle_alpha   90.00
_cell.angle_beta   90.00
_cell.angle_gamma   90.00
#
_symmetry.space_group_name_H-M   'P 1'
#
loop_
_entity.id
_entity.type
_entity.pdbx_description
1 polymer ?
#
loop_
_entity_poly.entity_id
_entity_poly.type
_entity_poly.pdbx_seq_one_letter_code
_entity_poly.pdbx_strand_id
1 'polypeptide(L)'
;MSQDHIFCSGCGARNDGEATYCSSCGSRLGAPGPVSEAAAPPPPPVEYARVARGEPIKKANSLPLLLALGAIVVLLAVVLIEAVVILLPRGSGPGGGAILSVRQGEVFVQRGAQSGWMAVAEDFALQTGDRIRTSQASYAVLDFLDGTSTEVAEMTVVTIDGLELARDTRVVIKLDLEVGEIWNRVAALPADSLHEVTTLAAAVTCHGSEYGVAVNEAGTTWVTGQEGRVEVTAGGSTVAVAPGDTLMVEIGSPPVSFGSVAMVPTVPVEETSGEMMTSVEGADMPTFLNQPIPTGTPTNTPLPTSTPRPVQPSPTATTRPRPTATTPICPANCPTWTINVPSGAPPRLPFLLEWDPGSYQLPSGWQFALEFSQDPSPSAAWSRAIPISVFQEGGHWKAELHGPGEGTWYWRVCISRSQTAPSCCCGPTPPHTIVHERDDSC
;
A
#
# COMPACT_ATOMS: atom_id res chain seq x y z
N MET A 1 15.28 41.05 66.85
CA MET A 1 14.17 40.10 66.63
C MET A 1 14.54 39.27 65.41
N SER A 2 15.07 38.07 65.61
CA SER A 2 15.39 37.14 64.51
C SER A 2 14.09 36.47 64.11
N GLN A 3 13.61 36.70 62.90
CA GLN A 3 12.44 35.99 62.38
C GLN A 3 12.90 34.60 61.97
N ASP A 4 12.32 33.56 62.57
CA ASP A 4 12.56 32.18 62.17
C ASP A 4 11.85 31.94 60.83
N HIS A 5 12.58 31.41 59.85
CA HIS A 5 12.07 31.08 58.54
C HIS A 5 12.26 29.60 58.27
N ILE A 6 11.26 28.99 57.63
CA ILE A 6 11.27 27.57 57.26
C ILE A 6 11.31 27.48 55.73
N PHE A 7 12.13 26.57 55.20
CA PHE A 7 12.23 26.32 53.76
C PHE A 7 11.34 25.15 53.36
N CYS A 8 10.62 25.29 52.25
CA CYS A 8 9.78 24.23 51.72
C CYS A 8 10.64 23.09 51.17
N SER A 9 10.42 21.86 51.63
CA SER A 9 11.14 20.67 51.14
C SER A 9 10.78 20.29 49.70
N GLY A 10 9.64 20.76 49.19
CA GLY A 10 9.19 20.49 47.81
C GLY A 10 9.81 21.42 46.77
N CYS A 11 9.76 22.74 47.01
CA CYS A 11 10.22 23.74 46.02
C CYS A 11 11.36 24.66 46.50
N GLY A 12 11.82 24.53 47.74
CA GLY A 12 12.91 25.34 48.29
C GLY A 12 12.54 26.78 48.66
N ALA A 13 11.29 27.21 48.49
CA ALA A 13 10.87 28.57 48.83
C ALA A 13 10.96 28.84 50.34
N ARG A 14 11.34 30.07 50.70
CA ARG A 14 11.39 30.57 52.08
C ARG A 14 9.99 30.97 52.55
N ASN A 15 9.59 30.52 53.73
CA ASN A 15 8.29 30.81 54.34
C ASN A 15 8.51 31.30 55.78
N ASP A 16 7.49 31.95 56.33
CA ASP A 16 7.48 32.36 57.73
C ASP A 16 7.43 31.14 58.66
N GLY A 17 8.04 31.23 59.84
CA GLY A 17 8.19 30.10 60.77
C GLY A 17 6.88 29.50 61.29
N GLU A 18 5.76 30.20 61.15
CA GLU A 18 4.41 29.72 61.53
C GLU A 18 3.57 29.23 60.32
N ALA A 19 4.12 29.31 59.10
CA ALA A 19 3.37 28.95 57.89
C ALA A 19 3.06 27.44 57.86
N THR A 20 1.77 27.09 57.77
CA THR A 20 1.32 25.70 57.65
C THR A 20 1.42 25.17 56.21
N TYR A 21 1.42 26.05 55.22
CA TYR A 21 1.51 25.74 53.79
C TYR A 21 2.54 26.65 53.11
N CYS A 22 3.21 26.14 52.09
CA CYS A 22 4.16 26.89 51.31
C CYS A 22 3.44 27.94 50.44
N SER A 23 3.85 29.21 50.57
CA SER A 23 3.28 30.33 49.80
C SER A 23 3.52 30.23 48.29
N SER A 24 4.52 29.46 47.86
CA SER A 24 4.88 29.32 46.44
C SER A 24 4.21 28.12 45.76
N CYS A 25 4.12 26.96 46.41
CA CYS A 25 3.64 25.73 45.78
C CYS A 25 2.46 25.04 46.49
N GLY A 26 1.98 25.58 47.62
CA GLY A 26 0.85 25.02 48.35
C GLY A 26 1.12 23.75 49.17
N SER A 27 2.35 23.23 49.16
CA SER A 27 2.72 22.04 49.94
C SER A 27 2.68 22.30 51.45
N ARG A 28 2.18 21.34 52.24
CA ARG A 28 2.12 21.47 53.70
C ARG A 28 3.51 21.44 54.33
N LEU A 29 3.81 22.40 55.20
CA LEU A 29 5.07 22.47 55.95
C LEU A 29 4.87 21.73 57.29
N GLY A 30 5.76 20.79 57.61
CA GLY A 30 5.60 19.86 58.74
C GLY A 30 5.48 20.58 60.09
N ALA A 31 4.53 20.16 60.93
CA ALA A 31 4.24 20.77 62.22
C ALA A 31 5.37 20.54 63.26
N PRO A 32 5.60 21.47 64.21
CA PRO A 32 6.53 21.25 65.31
C PRO A 32 6.00 20.15 66.26
N GLY A 33 6.88 19.22 66.63
CA GLY A 33 6.58 18.17 67.61
C GLY A 33 6.39 18.74 69.03
N PRO A 34 5.63 18.04 69.90
CA PRO A 34 5.33 18.53 71.24
C PRO A 34 6.59 18.65 72.11
N VAL A 35 6.63 19.74 72.88
CA VAL A 35 7.71 20.11 73.80
C VAL A 35 7.73 19.13 74.99
N SER A 36 8.88 18.50 75.23
CA SER A 36 9.10 17.58 76.35
C SER A 36 9.18 18.35 77.68
N GLU A 37 8.26 18.01 78.59
CA GLU A 37 8.18 18.48 79.97
C GLU A 37 9.39 18.00 80.81
N ALA A 38 9.80 18.83 81.78
CA ALA A 38 11.02 18.68 82.57
C ALA A 38 10.96 17.50 83.56
N ALA A 39 12.03 16.70 83.61
CA ALA A 39 12.18 15.58 84.54
C ALA A 39 12.75 15.99 85.91
N ALA A 40 12.19 15.38 86.96
CA ALA A 40 12.47 15.55 88.38
C ALA A 40 13.87 15.03 88.84
N PRO A 41 14.38 15.44 90.02
CA PRO A 41 15.72 15.09 90.49
C PRO A 41 15.84 13.64 91.02
N PRO A 42 17.05 13.06 91.05
CA PRO A 42 17.25 11.63 91.26
C PRO A 42 17.24 11.21 92.76
N PRO A 43 16.89 9.94 93.05
CA PRO A 43 16.96 9.37 94.40
C PRO A 43 18.39 8.90 94.79
N PRO A 44 18.64 8.66 96.11
CA PRO A 44 19.96 8.33 96.66
C PRO A 44 20.41 6.89 96.34
N PRO A 45 21.72 6.58 96.50
CA PRO A 45 22.33 5.39 95.92
C PRO A 45 21.99 4.13 96.73
N VAL A 46 21.60 3.07 96.01
CA VAL A 46 21.44 1.72 96.56
C VAL A 46 22.68 0.89 96.24
N GLU A 47 23.16 0.18 97.25
CA GLU A 47 24.37 -0.61 97.28
C GLU A 47 24.31 -1.82 96.33
N TYR A 48 25.30 -1.93 95.45
CA TYR A 48 25.35 -2.95 94.40
C TYR A 48 25.90 -4.27 94.94
N ALA A 49 25.07 -5.31 94.95
CA ALA A 49 25.54 -6.68 95.07
C ALA A 49 26.37 -7.06 93.82
N ARG A 50 27.57 -7.61 94.05
CA ARG A 50 28.48 -8.08 92.99
C ARG A 50 27.78 -9.11 92.11
N VAL A 51 27.53 -8.76 90.85
CA VAL A 51 27.22 -9.72 89.79
C VAL A 51 28.52 -10.02 89.03
N ALA A 52 28.76 -11.31 88.83
CA ALA A 52 29.96 -11.88 88.23
C ALA A 52 30.25 -11.29 86.83
N ARG A 53 31.55 -11.16 86.50
CA ARG A 53 32.04 -10.77 85.17
C ARG A 53 31.50 -11.76 84.12
N GLY A 54 30.51 -11.33 83.35
CA GLY A 54 30.22 -11.90 82.04
C GLY A 54 31.25 -11.44 81.02
N GLU A 55 31.72 -12.36 80.18
CA GLU A 55 32.64 -12.09 79.09
C GLU A 55 32.06 -11.06 78.10
N PRO A 56 32.91 -10.22 77.47
CA PRO A 56 32.45 -9.18 76.57
C PRO A 56 31.82 -9.80 75.31
N ILE A 57 30.51 -9.64 75.15
CA ILE A 57 29.82 -9.93 73.89
C ILE A 57 30.34 -8.95 72.85
N LYS A 58 31.20 -9.43 71.95
CA LYS A 58 31.60 -8.70 70.75
C LYS A 58 30.35 -8.45 69.90
N LYS A 59 29.85 -7.20 69.89
CA LYS A 59 28.90 -6.73 68.88
C LYS A 59 29.56 -6.89 67.51
N ALA A 60 29.16 -7.91 66.75
CA ALA A 60 29.56 -8.05 65.36
C ALA A 60 28.94 -6.89 64.58
N ASN A 61 29.79 -6.06 63.96
CA ASN A 61 29.34 -5.02 63.04
C ASN A 61 28.62 -5.72 61.88
N SER A 62 27.29 -5.61 61.80
CA SER A 62 26.45 -6.18 60.73
C SER A 62 26.43 -5.34 59.45
N LEU A 63 27.12 -4.20 59.45
CA LEU A 63 27.26 -3.31 58.30
C LEU A 63 27.83 -3.98 57.02
N PRO A 64 28.90 -4.80 57.06
CA PRO A 64 29.37 -5.52 55.87
C PRO A 64 28.37 -6.56 55.36
N LEU A 65 27.55 -7.15 56.24
CA LEU A 65 26.52 -8.12 55.87
C LEU A 65 25.36 -7.47 55.13
N LEU A 66 24.93 -6.28 55.57
CA LEU A 66 23.86 -5.51 54.92
C LEU A 66 24.28 -4.97 53.56
N LEU A 67 25.55 -4.56 53.40
CA LEU A 67 26.10 -4.15 52.10
C LEU A 67 26.19 -5.34 51.13
N ALA A 68 26.59 -6.52 51.61
CA ALA A 68 26.64 -7.73 50.79
C ALA A 68 25.23 -8.17 50.34
N LEU A 69 24.23 -8.11 51.21
CA LEU A 69 22.83 -8.40 50.83
C LEU A 69 22.30 -7.41 49.80
N GLY A 70 22.58 -6.11 49.98
CA GLY A 70 22.20 -5.08 49.00
C GLY A 70 22.80 -5.34 47.61
N ALA A 71 24.08 -5.70 47.56
CA ALA A 71 24.76 -6.03 46.30
C ALA A 71 24.15 -7.27 45.61
N ILE A 72 23.79 -8.31 46.39
CA ILE A 72 23.15 -9.52 45.86
C ILE A 72 21.77 -9.22 45.26
N VAL A 73 20.96 -8.39 45.93
CA VAL A 73 19.64 -8.00 45.42
C VAL A 73 19.74 -7.21 44.12
N VAL A 74 20.71 -6.29 44.02
CA VAL A 74 20.96 -5.55 42.78
C VAL A 74 21.41 -6.49 41.65
N LEU A 75 22.31 -7.44 41.94
CA LEU A 75 22.74 -8.45 40.96
C LEU A 75 21.58 -9.32 40.47
N LEU A 76 20.71 -9.77 41.38
CA LEU A 76 19.51 -10.54 41.03
C LEU A 76 18.53 -9.72 40.20
N ALA A 77 18.35 -8.43 40.51
CA ALA A 77 17.51 -7.54 39.72
C ALA A 77 18.07 -7.35 38.30
N VAL A 78 19.38 -7.19 38.15
CA VAL A 78 20.03 -7.10 36.83
C VAL A 78 19.85 -8.39 36.04
N VAL A 79 20.06 -9.56 36.66
CA VAL A 79 19.84 -10.86 36.00
C VAL A 79 18.37 -11.07 35.62
N LEU A 80 17.42 -10.62 36.44
CA LEU A 80 16.00 -10.65 36.11
C LEU A 80 15.64 -9.71 34.96
N ILE A 81 16.21 -8.51 34.92
CA ILE A 81 16.02 -7.56 33.81
C ILE A 81 16.59 -8.13 32.51
N GLU A 82 17.80 -8.70 32.55
CA GLU A 82 18.42 -9.40 31.42
C GLU A 82 17.55 -10.59 30.94
N ALA A 83 17.02 -11.40 31.87
CA ALA A 83 16.14 -12.52 31.55
C ALA A 83 14.82 -12.06 30.90
N VAL A 84 14.22 -10.97 31.40
CA VAL A 84 13.03 -10.35 30.80
C VAL A 84 13.34 -9.82 29.40
N VAL A 85 14.47 -9.15 29.20
CA VAL A 85 14.91 -8.65 27.88
C VAL A 85 15.19 -9.80 26.90
N ILE A 86 15.62 -10.96 27.38
CA ILE A 86 15.79 -12.18 26.57
C ILE A 86 14.44 -12.84 26.21
N LEU A 87 13.45 -12.74 27.09
CA LEU A 87 12.10 -13.26 26.89
C LEU A 87 11.19 -12.33 26.06
N LEU A 88 11.57 -11.06 25.88
CA LEU A 88 10.95 -10.21 24.87
C LEU A 88 11.21 -10.82 23.48
N PRO A 89 10.19 -10.96 22.62
CA PRO A 89 10.38 -11.49 21.28
C PRO A 89 11.39 -10.62 20.54
N ARG A 90 12.61 -11.13 20.38
CA ARG A 90 13.59 -10.56 19.44
C ARG A 90 13.04 -10.88 18.06
N GLY A 91 12.63 -9.84 17.32
CA GLY A 91 12.32 -9.97 15.89
C GLY A 91 13.43 -10.77 15.22
N SER A 92 13.03 -11.83 14.52
CA SER A 92 13.93 -12.76 13.88
C SER A 92 14.71 -12.09 12.74
N GLY A 93 16.04 -12.17 12.81
CA GLY A 93 16.96 -12.00 11.68
C GLY A 93 17.43 -10.57 11.38
N PRO A 94 18.62 -10.40 10.76
CA PRO A 94 19.00 -9.15 10.12
C PRO A 94 18.05 -8.95 8.92
N GLY A 95 16.90 -8.33 9.17
CA GLY A 95 15.84 -8.18 8.20
C GLY A 95 16.32 -7.36 7.00
N GLY A 96 16.13 -7.90 5.80
CA GLY A 96 15.99 -7.04 4.63
C GLY A 96 14.84 -6.09 4.96
N GLY A 97 15.11 -4.80 5.06
CA GLY A 97 14.06 -3.81 5.33
C GLY A 97 13.26 -3.53 4.07
N ALA A 98 11.99 -3.18 4.25
CA ALA A 98 11.25 -2.41 3.24
C ALA A 98 10.79 -1.11 3.90
N ILE A 99 10.65 -0.04 3.13
CA ILE A 99 10.11 1.24 3.61
C ILE A 99 8.72 1.42 3.03
N LEU A 100 7.72 1.59 3.89
CA LEU A 100 6.38 2.00 3.52
C LEU A 100 6.33 3.53 3.51
N SER A 101 6.01 4.12 2.35
CA SER A 101 5.71 5.54 2.22
C SER A 101 4.24 5.75 1.89
N VAL A 102 3.56 6.54 2.70
CA VAL A 102 2.17 6.97 2.42
C VAL A 102 2.20 8.10 1.42
N ARG A 103 1.51 7.93 0.29
CA ARG A 103 1.43 8.93 -0.78
C ARG A 103 0.11 9.67 -0.75
N GLN A 104 -0.97 8.99 -0.34
CA GLN A 104 -2.29 9.58 -0.20
C GLN A 104 -3.13 8.83 0.83
N GLY A 105 -4.01 9.54 1.52
CA GLY A 105 -5.05 8.96 2.37
C GLY A 105 -4.53 8.31 3.66
N GLU A 106 -5.24 7.30 4.13
CA GLU A 106 -4.99 6.62 5.40
C GLU A 106 -4.43 5.21 5.16
N VAL A 107 -3.29 4.94 5.81
CA VAL A 107 -2.61 3.65 5.74
C VAL A 107 -2.37 3.15 7.15
N PHE A 108 -2.61 1.86 7.36
CA PHE A 108 -2.47 1.21 8.64
C PHE A 108 -1.48 0.06 8.54
N VAL A 109 -0.69 -0.12 9.60
CA VAL A 109 0.20 -1.27 9.74
C VAL A 109 -0.13 -2.04 11.00
N GLN A 110 -0.19 -3.36 10.88
CA GLN A 110 -0.28 -4.32 11.98
C GLN A 110 1.06 -5.06 12.06
N ARG A 111 1.73 -4.99 13.21
CA ARG A 111 3.06 -5.55 13.44
C ARG A 111 2.99 -7.05 13.74
N GLY A 112 3.45 -7.91 12.83
CA GLY A 112 3.54 -9.36 13.10
C GLY A 112 2.23 -9.94 13.66
N ALA A 113 2.35 -10.76 14.72
CA ALA A 113 1.21 -11.34 15.42
C ALA A 113 0.48 -10.39 16.40
N GLN A 114 0.79 -9.08 16.41
CA GLN A 114 0.06 -8.13 17.25
C GLN A 114 -1.34 -7.91 16.69
N SER A 115 -2.34 -7.71 17.53
CA SER A 115 -3.75 -7.60 17.11
C SER A 115 -4.20 -6.19 16.70
N GLY A 116 -3.33 -5.17 16.81
CA GLY A 116 -3.69 -3.76 16.62
C GLY A 116 -3.19 -3.18 15.29
N TRP A 117 -4.09 -2.52 14.57
CA TRP A 117 -3.74 -1.65 13.45
C TRP A 117 -3.29 -0.28 13.96
N MET A 118 -2.16 0.21 13.44
CA MET A 118 -1.61 1.52 13.75
C MET A 118 -1.61 2.38 12.50
N ALA A 119 -2.17 3.59 12.56
CA ALA A 119 -2.11 4.53 11.45
C ALA A 119 -0.66 4.99 11.23
N VAL A 120 -0.26 5.08 9.97
CA VAL A 120 1.06 5.53 9.52
C VAL A 120 0.85 6.78 8.67
N ALA A 121 1.64 7.82 8.93
CA ALA A 121 1.57 9.09 8.20
C ALA A 121 2.93 9.53 7.61
N GLU A 122 4.00 8.81 7.93
CA GLU A 122 5.38 9.07 7.49
C GLU A 122 6.02 7.76 7.05
N ASP A 123 7.25 7.82 6.54
CA ASP A 123 8.00 6.64 6.15
C ASP A 123 8.14 5.66 7.34
N PHE A 124 7.78 4.41 7.09
CA PHE A 124 7.71 3.38 8.11
C PHE A 124 8.49 2.15 7.69
N ALA A 125 9.50 1.77 8.48
CA ALA A 125 10.32 0.60 8.18
C ALA A 125 9.55 -0.69 8.47
N LEU A 126 9.22 -1.43 7.43
CA LEU A 126 8.56 -2.74 7.45
C LEU A 126 9.54 -3.89 7.71
N GLN A 127 9.00 -4.97 8.27
CA GLN A 127 9.69 -6.23 8.50
C GLN A 127 8.77 -7.41 8.13
N THR A 128 9.35 -8.60 8.05
CA THR A 128 8.58 -9.84 7.88
C THR A 128 7.52 -10.01 8.98
N GLY A 129 6.32 -10.42 8.56
CA GLY A 129 5.12 -10.59 9.35
C GLY A 129 4.23 -9.35 9.43
N ASP A 130 4.68 -8.20 8.92
CA ASP A 130 3.84 -7.01 8.93
C ASP A 130 2.73 -7.08 7.91
N ARG A 131 1.59 -6.53 8.30
CA ARG A 131 0.41 -6.42 7.45
C ARG A 131 0.06 -4.96 7.26
N ILE A 132 -0.17 -4.59 6.01
CA ILE A 132 -0.45 -3.23 5.58
C ILE A 132 -1.89 -3.20 5.08
N ARG A 133 -2.62 -2.15 5.43
CA ARG A 133 -3.98 -1.90 4.95
C ARG A 133 -4.13 -0.44 4.52
N THR A 134 -4.63 -0.24 3.32
CA THR A 134 -5.01 1.08 2.80
C THR A 134 -6.53 1.26 2.87
N SER A 135 -6.99 2.45 3.23
CA SER A 135 -8.42 2.82 3.18
C SER A 135 -8.85 3.18 1.75
N GLN A 136 -10.13 3.54 1.58
CA GLN A 136 -10.62 4.21 0.37
C GLN A 136 -9.84 5.52 0.13
N ALA A 137 -9.68 5.90 -1.14
CA ALA A 137 -8.93 7.06 -1.61
C ALA A 137 -7.52 7.18 -1.01
N SER A 138 -6.88 6.02 -0.79
CA SER A 138 -5.55 5.92 -0.17
C SER A 138 -4.58 5.19 -1.09
N TYR A 139 -3.31 5.56 -1.01
CA TYR A 139 -2.27 5.02 -1.88
C TYR A 139 -0.94 5.02 -1.14
N ALA A 140 -0.19 3.94 -1.27
CA ALA A 140 1.11 3.78 -0.63
C ALA A 140 2.12 3.08 -1.55
N VAL A 141 3.40 3.23 -1.23
CA VAL A 141 4.49 2.56 -1.94
C VAL A 141 5.36 1.84 -0.93
N LEU A 142 5.72 0.59 -1.25
CA LEU A 142 6.69 -0.22 -0.53
C LEU A 142 7.98 -0.22 -1.34
N ASP A 143 9.05 0.35 -0.78
CA ASP A 143 10.37 0.35 -1.40
C ASP A 143 11.27 -0.67 -0.70
N PHE A 144 11.77 -1.65 -1.45
CA PHE A 144 12.65 -2.71 -0.95
C PHE A 144 14.12 -2.36 -1.21
N LEU A 145 15.02 -2.89 -0.37
CA LEU A 145 16.45 -2.56 -0.44
C LEU A 145 17.16 -3.04 -1.72
N ASP A 146 16.58 -3.99 -2.45
CA ASP A 146 17.10 -4.49 -3.73
C ASP A 146 16.72 -3.57 -4.92
N GLY A 147 15.94 -2.52 -4.68
CA GLY A 147 15.41 -1.62 -5.71
C GLY A 147 14.08 -2.08 -6.31
N THR A 148 13.50 -3.18 -5.83
CA THR A 148 12.11 -3.53 -6.13
C THR A 148 11.19 -2.52 -5.44
N SER A 149 10.07 -2.18 -6.08
CA SER A 149 9.00 -1.41 -5.45
C SER A 149 7.63 -2.03 -5.70
N THR A 150 6.74 -1.90 -4.72
CA THR A 150 5.35 -2.33 -4.81
C THR A 150 4.44 -1.17 -4.45
N GLU A 151 3.65 -0.72 -5.42
CA GLU A 151 2.58 0.24 -5.20
C GLU A 151 1.36 -0.49 -4.65
N VAL A 152 0.70 0.09 -3.66
CA VAL A 152 -0.45 -0.48 -2.95
C VAL A 152 -1.62 0.47 -3.15
N ALA A 153 -2.63 0.00 -3.88
CA ALA A 153 -3.82 0.78 -4.20
C ALA A 153 -4.72 0.98 -2.96
N GLU A 154 -5.83 1.68 -3.13
CA GLU A 154 -6.83 1.80 -2.08
C GLU A 154 -7.46 0.44 -1.73
N MET A 155 -8.11 0.36 -0.57
CA MET A 155 -8.89 -0.83 -0.17
C MET A 155 -8.10 -2.15 -0.24
N THR A 156 -6.78 -2.07 0.01
CA THR A 156 -5.86 -3.19 -0.18
C THR A 156 -5.31 -3.68 1.15
N VAL A 157 -5.22 -5.00 1.30
CA VAL A 157 -4.57 -5.66 2.44
C VAL A 157 -3.47 -6.58 1.94
N VAL A 158 -2.23 -6.28 2.33
CA VAL A 158 -1.04 -7.04 1.94
C VAL A 158 -0.16 -7.34 3.14
N THR A 159 0.36 -8.55 3.21
CA THR A 159 1.30 -9.01 4.26
C THR A 159 2.69 -9.22 3.68
N ILE A 160 3.71 -8.86 4.45
CA ILE A 160 5.11 -9.15 4.15
C ILE A 160 5.46 -10.53 4.72
N ASP A 161 5.33 -11.59 3.93
CA ASP A 161 5.58 -12.97 4.37
C ASP A 161 7.07 -13.34 4.48
N GLY A 162 7.93 -12.64 3.74
CA GLY A 162 9.36 -12.93 3.75
C GLY A 162 10.18 -11.78 3.20
N LEU A 163 11.22 -11.40 3.95
CA LEU A 163 12.25 -10.45 3.53
C LEU A 163 13.62 -10.98 3.92
N GLU A 164 14.36 -11.46 2.92
CA GLU A 164 15.75 -11.86 3.09
C GLU A 164 16.62 -11.08 2.09
N LEU A 165 17.66 -10.43 2.60
CA LEU A 165 18.69 -9.84 1.77
C LEU A 165 20.06 -10.33 2.25
N ALA A 166 20.58 -11.35 1.59
CA ALA A 166 21.96 -11.78 1.76
C ALA A 166 22.85 -10.94 0.84
N ARG A 167 23.84 -10.24 1.41
CA ARG A 167 24.80 -9.36 0.70
C ARG A 167 25.10 -9.88 -0.72
N ASP A 168 24.53 -9.19 -1.70
CA ASP A 168 24.68 -9.30 -3.14
C ASP A 168 24.53 -10.71 -3.76
N THR A 169 23.89 -11.66 -3.06
CA THR A 169 23.83 -13.06 -3.51
C THR A 169 22.43 -13.62 -3.57
N ARG A 170 21.53 -13.17 -2.68
CA ARG A 170 20.16 -13.67 -2.63
C ARG A 170 19.20 -12.64 -2.06
N VAL A 171 18.15 -12.36 -2.82
CA VAL A 171 17.00 -11.54 -2.46
C VAL A 171 15.78 -12.45 -2.35
N VAL A 172 15.06 -12.40 -1.24
CA VAL A 172 13.76 -13.07 -1.11
C VAL A 172 12.75 -12.03 -0.67
N ILE A 173 11.77 -11.76 -1.51
CA ILE A 173 10.61 -10.92 -1.22
C ILE A 173 9.37 -11.78 -1.42
N LYS A 174 8.62 -11.98 -0.34
CA LYS A 174 7.34 -12.69 -0.37
C LYS A 174 6.25 -11.79 0.16
N LEU A 175 5.22 -11.62 -0.64
CA LEU A 175 4.03 -10.84 -0.30
C LEU A 175 2.81 -11.77 -0.34
N ASP A 176 1.87 -11.56 0.57
CA ASP A 176 0.55 -12.20 0.55
C ASP A 176 -0.51 -11.11 0.38
N LEU A 177 -1.20 -11.13 -0.76
CA LEU A 177 -2.27 -10.19 -1.10
C LEU A 177 -3.62 -10.84 -0.84
N GLU A 178 -4.34 -10.30 0.13
CA GLU A 178 -5.64 -10.85 0.54
C GLU A 178 -6.80 -10.26 -0.26
N VAL A 179 -6.78 -8.95 -0.46
CA VAL A 179 -7.81 -8.18 -1.18
C VAL A 179 -7.20 -6.87 -1.68
N GLY A 180 -7.76 -6.32 -2.76
CA GLY A 180 -7.34 -5.07 -3.36
C GLY A 180 -6.31 -5.29 -4.46
N GLU A 181 -5.43 -4.31 -4.67
CA GLU A 181 -4.55 -4.27 -5.84
C GLU A 181 -3.15 -3.78 -5.49
N ILE A 182 -2.16 -4.44 -6.09
CA ILE A 182 -0.77 -4.02 -6.03
C ILE A 182 -0.15 -3.99 -7.43
N TRP A 183 0.77 -3.05 -7.63
CA TRP A 183 1.59 -2.96 -8.83
C TRP A 183 3.06 -3.14 -8.46
N ASN A 184 3.73 -4.12 -9.06
CA ASN A 184 5.09 -4.49 -8.71
C ASN A 184 6.04 -4.10 -9.84
N ARG A 185 7.09 -3.36 -9.49
CA ARG A 185 8.26 -3.13 -10.35
C ARG A 185 9.45 -3.86 -9.72
N VAL A 186 9.69 -5.08 -10.19
CA VAL A 186 10.69 -5.97 -9.62
C VAL A 186 12.03 -5.76 -10.30
N ALA A 187 13.06 -5.48 -9.50
CA ALA A 187 14.43 -5.35 -9.99
C ALA A 187 14.92 -6.65 -10.64
N ALA A 188 15.95 -6.57 -11.48
CA ALA A 188 16.57 -7.78 -12.03
C ALA A 188 17.18 -8.61 -10.89
N LEU A 189 16.66 -9.81 -10.67
CA LEU A 189 17.04 -10.66 -9.55
C LEU A 189 18.15 -11.67 -9.93
N PRO A 190 19.11 -11.95 -9.03
CA PRO A 190 20.01 -13.09 -9.17
C PRO A 190 19.26 -14.44 -9.29
N ALA A 191 19.91 -15.46 -9.85
CA ALA A 191 19.27 -16.75 -10.13
C ALA A 191 18.66 -17.44 -8.88
N ASP A 192 19.31 -17.29 -7.71
CA ASP A 192 18.86 -17.92 -6.45
C ASP A 192 17.91 -17.02 -5.63
N SER A 193 17.48 -15.90 -6.21
CA SER A 193 16.55 -14.95 -5.60
C SER A 193 15.11 -15.23 -6.00
N LEU A 194 14.15 -14.73 -5.22
CA LEU A 194 12.74 -15.00 -5.39
C LEU A 194 11.93 -13.75 -5.08
N HIS A 195 11.10 -13.33 -6.03
CA HIS A 195 9.98 -12.44 -5.77
C HIS A 195 8.68 -13.22 -6.00
N GLU A 196 7.85 -13.29 -4.97
CA GLU A 196 6.61 -14.08 -4.97
C GLU A 196 5.47 -13.27 -4.36
N VAL A 197 4.36 -13.17 -5.08
CA VAL A 197 3.08 -12.67 -4.55
C VAL A 197 2.14 -13.87 -4.47
N THR A 198 1.67 -14.17 -3.27
CA THR A 198 0.68 -15.21 -3.01
C THR A 198 -0.69 -14.56 -2.83
N THR A 199 -1.73 -15.24 -3.31
CA THR A 199 -3.12 -14.95 -3.02
C THR A 199 -3.81 -16.25 -2.63
N LEU A 200 -5.08 -16.16 -2.22
CA LEU A 200 -5.87 -17.37 -1.95
C LEU A 200 -6.02 -18.28 -3.19
N ALA A 201 -5.96 -17.74 -4.40
CA ALA A 201 -6.15 -18.49 -5.63
C ALA A 201 -4.86 -18.89 -6.35
N ALA A 202 -3.75 -18.14 -6.19
CA ALA A 202 -2.55 -18.33 -7.00
C ALA A 202 -1.26 -17.93 -6.29
N ALA A 203 -0.14 -18.45 -6.81
CA ALA A 203 1.21 -17.93 -6.53
C ALA A 203 1.79 -17.32 -7.81
N VAL A 204 2.32 -16.10 -7.71
CA VAL A 204 2.84 -15.31 -8.83
C VAL A 204 4.33 -15.06 -8.61
N THR A 205 5.17 -15.55 -9.51
CA THR A 205 6.63 -15.42 -9.41
C THR A 205 7.22 -14.74 -10.63
N CYS A 206 8.28 -13.96 -10.45
CA CYS A 206 9.02 -13.35 -11.56
C CYS A 206 10.50 -13.15 -11.22
N HIS A 207 11.29 -12.86 -12.26
CA HIS A 207 12.71 -12.53 -12.15
C HIS A 207 13.00 -11.28 -12.99
N GLY A 208 12.69 -10.09 -12.46
CA GLY A 208 12.82 -8.81 -13.18
C GLY A 208 11.65 -8.57 -14.12
N SER A 209 10.59 -7.95 -13.62
CA SER A 209 9.32 -7.77 -14.34
C SER A 209 8.54 -6.60 -13.76
N GLU A 210 7.68 -6.01 -14.58
CA GLU A 210 6.64 -5.11 -14.14
C GLU A 210 5.29 -5.82 -14.32
N TYR A 211 4.46 -5.84 -13.28
CA TYR A 211 3.18 -6.54 -13.30
C TYR A 211 2.23 -6.11 -12.17
N GLY A 212 0.93 -6.24 -12.44
CA GLY A 212 -0.14 -6.00 -11.48
C GLY A 212 -0.76 -7.29 -10.97
N VAL A 213 -1.18 -7.29 -9.69
CA VAL A 213 -2.01 -8.35 -9.10
C VAL A 213 -3.19 -7.70 -8.39
N ALA A 214 -4.40 -8.17 -8.67
CA ALA A 214 -5.60 -7.73 -7.98
C ALA A 214 -6.42 -8.92 -7.50
N VAL A 215 -7.06 -8.75 -6.35
CA VAL A 215 -7.88 -9.75 -5.68
C VAL A 215 -9.17 -9.09 -5.24
N ASN A 216 -10.31 -9.65 -5.64
CA ASN A 216 -11.61 -9.20 -5.15
C ASN A 216 -12.00 -9.90 -3.83
N GLU A 217 -13.13 -9.52 -3.25
CA GLU A 217 -13.64 -10.14 -1.99
C GLU A 217 -13.94 -11.64 -2.11
N ALA A 218 -14.19 -12.14 -3.33
CA ALA A 218 -14.39 -13.57 -3.59
C ALA A 218 -13.08 -14.36 -3.66
N GLY A 219 -11.92 -13.69 -3.61
CA GLY A 219 -10.60 -14.29 -3.76
C GLY A 219 -10.21 -14.60 -5.20
N THR A 220 -10.99 -14.15 -6.19
CA THR A 220 -10.60 -14.22 -7.60
C THR A 220 -9.40 -13.33 -7.83
N THR A 221 -8.36 -13.88 -8.45
CA THR A 221 -7.10 -13.18 -8.70
C THR A 221 -6.95 -12.87 -10.18
N TRP A 222 -6.59 -11.63 -10.48
CA TRP A 222 -6.16 -11.20 -11.81
C TRP A 222 -4.68 -10.84 -11.78
N VAL A 223 -3.95 -11.28 -12.80
CA VAL A 223 -2.52 -10.99 -12.96
C VAL A 223 -2.28 -10.41 -14.34
N THR A 224 -1.76 -9.19 -14.41
CA THR A 224 -1.48 -8.49 -15.67
C THR A 224 0.02 -8.30 -15.83
N GLY A 225 0.58 -8.80 -16.93
CA GLY A 225 1.98 -8.61 -17.25
C GLY A 225 2.20 -7.30 -18.01
N GLN A 226 3.25 -6.57 -17.67
CA GLN A 226 3.61 -5.31 -18.33
C GLN A 226 4.96 -5.42 -19.04
N GLU A 227 5.99 -5.84 -18.32
CA GLU A 227 7.33 -6.07 -18.86
C GLU A 227 7.95 -7.32 -18.24
N GLY A 228 8.84 -7.98 -18.97
CA GLY A 228 9.50 -9.21 -18.51
C GLY A 228 8.59 -10.44 -18.60
N ARG A 229 8.88 -11.44 -17.77
CA ARG A 229 8.11 -12.69 -17.68
C ARG A 229 7.61 -12.88 -16.25
N VAL A 230 6.29 -13.04 -16.14
CA VAL A 230 5.60 -13.41 -14.90
C VAL A 230 5.07 -14.82 -15.06
N GLU A 231 5.23 -15.67 -14.05
CA GLU A 231 4.68 -17.02 -14.01
C GLU A 231 3.61 -17.09 -12.92
N VAL A 232 2.43 -17.59 -13.27
CA VAL A 232 1.29 -17.75 -12.36
C VAL A 232 1.04 -19.24 -12.20
N THR A 233 1.09 -19.71 -10.96
CA THR A 233 0.85 -21.10 -10.60
C THR A 233 -0.44 -21.23 -9.79
N ALA A 234 -1.39 -22.01 -10.29
CA ALA A 234 -2.65 -22.32 -9.62
C ALA A 234 -3.26 -23.61 -10.16
N GLY A 235 -4.11 -24.29 -9.38
CA GLY A 235 -4.81 -25.50 -9.84
C GLY A 235 -3.89 -26.62 -10.38
N GLY A 236 -2.62 -26.65 -9.95
CA GLY A 236 -1.61 -27.60 -10.42
C GLY A 236 -1.00 -27.28 -11.80
N SER A 237 -1.27 -26.11 -12.37
CA SER A 237 -0.65 -25.64 -13.62
C SER A 237 0.10 -24.32 -13.41
N THR A 238 1.14 -24.11 -14.21
CA THR A 238 1.89 -22.86 -14.28
C THR A 238 1.75 -22.28 -15.67
N VAL A 239 1.33 -21.03 -15.76
CA VAL A 239 1.11 -20.30 -17.02
C VAL A 239 1.88 -18.99 -16.97
N ALA A 240 2.64 -18.69 -18.02
CA ALA A 240 3.33 -17.42 -18.14
C ALA A 240 2.35 -16.33 -18.62
N VAL A 241 2.43 -15.15 -18.02
CA VAL A 241 1.75 -13.93 -18.47
C VAL A 241 2.70 -13.17 -19.37
N ALA A 242 2.28 -12.89 -20.61
CA ALA A 242 3.04 -12.04 -21.50
C ALA A 242 2.75 -10.55 -21.23
N PRO A 243 3.66 -9.64 -21.61
CA PRO A 243 3.39 -8.21 -21.66
C PRO A 243 2.07 -7.88 -22.36
N GLY A 244 1.20 -7.13 -21.68
CA GLY A 244 -0.12 -6.72 -22.16
C GLY A 244 -1.24 -7.76 -21.99
N ASP A 245 -0.91 -8.98 -21.54
CA ASP A 245 -1.91 -10.01 -21.27
C ASP A 245 -2.35 -10.02 -19.80
N THR A 246 -3.58 -10.46 -19.57
CA THR A 246 -4.12 -10.71 -18.22
C THR A 246 -4.57 -12.15 -18.09
N LEU A 247 -4.16 -12.80 -16.99
CA LEU A 247 -4.73 -14.07 -16.53
C LEU A 247 -5.73 -13.82 -15.40
N MET A 248 -6.75 -14.66 -15.35
CA MET A 248 -7.71 -14.74 -14.26
C MET A 248 -7.61 -16.12 -13.61
N VAL A 249 -7.70 -16.17 -12.30
CA VAL A 249 -7.62 -17.39 -11.50
C VAL A 249 -8.71 -17.36 -10.44
N GLU A 250 -9.58 -18.37 -10.45
CA GLU A 250 -10.49 -18.65 -9.34
C GLU A 250 -9.86 -19.68 -8.39
N ILE A 251 -10.27 -19.67 -7.13
CA ILE A 251 -9.73 -20.55 -6.10
C ILE A 251 -9.85 -22.03 -6.53
N GLY A 252 -8.71 -22.72 -6.59
CA GLY A 252 -8.62 -24.14 -6.96
C GLY A 252 -8.65 -24.41 -8.48
N SER A 253 -8.85 -23.39 -9.31
CA SER A 253 -8.86 -23.49 -10.77
C SER A 253 -7.49 -23.16 -11.38
N PRO A 254 -7.14 -23.70 -12.56
CA PRO A 254 -5.93 -23.31 -13.28
C PRO A 254 -6.05 -21.88 -13.83
N PRO A 255 -4.94 -21.17 -14.10
CA PRO A 255 -4.98 -19.85 -14.71
C PRO A 255 -5.56 -19.90 -16.13
N VAL A 256 -6.47 -18.97 -16.42
CA VAL A 256 -7.10 -18.82 -17.74
C VAL A 256 -6.87 -17.41 -18.28
N SER A 257 -6.67 -17.27 -19.58
CA SER A 257 -6.54 -15.94 -20.20
C SER A 257 -7.87 -15.20 -20.08
N PHE A 258 -7.85 -13.98 -19.54
CA PHE A 258 -9.06 -13.18 -19.33
C PHE A 258 -9.82 -12.94 -20.65
N GLY A 259 -9.12 -12.78 -21.77
CA GLY A 259 -9.71 -12.67 -23.10
C GLY A 259 -10.48 -13.91 -23.59
N SER A 260 -10.28 -15.07 -22.94
CA SER A 260 -10.95 -16.34 -23.28
C SER A 260 -12.18 -16.67 -22.44
N VAL A 261 -12.34 -16.04 -21.27
CA VAL A 261 -13.48 -16.29 -20.35
C VAL A 261 -14.77 -15.61 -20.83
N ALA A 262 -14.67 -14.57 -21.65
CA ALA A 262 -15.82 -13.89 -22.28
C ALA A 262 -16.59 -14.74 -23.32
N MET A 263 -16.23 -16.02 -23.51
CA MET A 263 -16.84 -16.93 -24.49
C MET A 263 -17.40 -18.24 -23.90
N VAL A 264 -17.84 -18.26 -22.64
CA VAL A 264 -18.77 -19.32 -22.20
C VAL A 264 -20.20 -18.78 -22.29
N PRO A 265 -20.99 -19.12 -23.31
CA PRO A 265 -22.40 -18.74 -23.34
C PRO A 265 -23.11 -19.47 -22.20
N THR A 266 -23.58 -18.71 -21.21
CA THR A 266 -24.51 -19.18 -20.20
C THR A 266 -25.74 -19.74 -20.93
N VAL A 267 -25.98 -21.04 -20.78
CA VAL A 267 -27.18 -21.69 -21.32
C VAL A 267 -28.40 -20.97 -20.72
N PRO A 268 -29.39 -20.52 -21.51
CA PRO A 268 -30.58 -19.91 -20.97
C PRO A 268 -31.35 -20.95 -20.16
N VAL A 269 -31.39 -20.79 -18.84
CA VAL A 269 -32.38 -21.48 -18.00
C VAL A 269 -33.68 -20.71 -18.20
N GLU A 270 -34.71 -21.39 -18.71
CA GLU A 270 -36.07 -20.86 -18.77
C GLU A 270 -36.55 -20.59 -17.34
N GLU A 271 -36.60 -19.31 -16.95
CA GLU A 271 -37.17 -18.90 -15.67
C GLU A 271 -38.70 -19.00 -15.72
N THR A 272 -39.22 -19.94 -14.94
CA THR A 272 -40.60 -19.89 -14.47
C THR A 272 -40.68 -18.83 -13.37
N SER A 273 -41.73 -18.03 -13.43
CA SER A 273 -41.91 -16.77 -12.70
C SER A 273 -42.01 -16.96 -11.19
N GLY A 274 -41.39 -16.03 -10.46
CA GLY A 274 -41.80 -15.66 -9.10
C GLY A 274 -40.75 -15.90 -8.03
N GLU A 275 -39.96 -14.87 -7.72
CA GLU A 275 -39.89 -14.20 -6.41
C GLU A 275 -38.60 -13.38 -6.29
N MET A 276 -38.82 -12.15 -5.83
CA MET A 276 -37.90 -11.12 -5.36
C MET A 276 -36.49 -11.63 -4.98
N MET A 277 -35.47 -11.22 -5.72
CA MET A 277 -34.10 -11.17 -5.21
C MET A 277 -33.37 -9.92 -5.68
N THR A 278 -32.56 -9.43 -4.76
CA THR A 278 -31.79 -8.19 -4.71
C THR A 278 -30.78 -8.06 -5.84
N SER A 279 -30.56 -6.81 -6.26
CA SER A 279 -29.43 -6.37 -7.07
C SER A 279 -28.13 -7.05 -6.65
N VAL A 280 -27.52 -7.81 -7.57
CA VAL A 280 -26.11 -8.18 -7.49
C VAL A 280 -25.40 -7.19 -8.39
N GLU A 281 -24.81 -6.19 -7.74
CA GLU A 281 -23.89 -5.21 -8.34
C GLU A 281 -22.66 -5.89 -8.96
N GLY A 282 -22.02 -5.15 -9.86
CA GLY A 282 -21.05 -5.64 -10.83
C GLY A 282 -19.85 -6.40 -10.24
N ALA A 283 -19.33 -7.33 -11.04
CA ALA A 283 -18.04 -7.95 -10.76
C ALA A 283 -16.96 -6.85 -10.72
N ASP A 284 -16.35 -6.67 -9.55
CA ASP A 284 -15.19 -5.81 -9.31
C ASP A 284 -14.04 -6.23 -10.23
N MET A 285 -13.88 -5.49 -11.33
CA MET A 285 -12.76 -5.64 -12.25
C MET A 285 -11.56 -4.85 -11.72
N PRO A 286 -10.33 -5.39 -11.79
CA PRO A 286 -9.12 -4.68 -11.38
C PRO A 286 -8.96 -3.29 -11.99
N THR A 287 -8.43 -2.35 -11.22
CA THR A 287 -8.19 -0.96 -11.64
C THR A 287 -7.06 -0.85 -12.66
N PHE A 288 -6.04 -1.71 -12.63
CA PHE A 288 -4.99 -1.73 -13.68
C PHE A 288 -5.49 -2.10 -15.07
N LEU A 289 -6.63 -2.78 -15.21
CA LEU A 289 -7.23 -3.00 -16.53
C LEU A 289 -7.75 -1.69 -17.15
N ASN A 290 -7.79 -0.63 -16.34
CA ASN A 290 -8.27 0.68 -16.68
C ASN A 290 -7.16 1.76 -16.78
N GLN A 291 -5.88 1.41 -16.58
CA GLN A 291 -4.75 2.35 -16.63
C GLN A 291 -3.79 2.08 -17.82
N PRO A 292 -3.16 3.10 -18.43
CA PRO A 292 -2.08 2.89 -19.38
C PRO A 292 -0.79 2.45 -18.65
N ILE A 293 -0.43 1.17 -18.79
CA ILE A 293 0.92 0.63 -19.05
C ILE A 293 2.06 1.67 -18.88
N PRO A 294 2.79 1.71 -17.74
CA PRO A 294 3.96 2.56 -17.56
C PRO A 294 5.06 2.20 -18.58
N THR A 295 5.44 3.14 -19.44
CA THR A 295 6.49 2.89 -20.44
C THR A 295 7.88 3.05 -19.80
N GLY A 296 8.53 1.93 -19.49
CA GLY A 296 9.97 1.91 -19.28
C GLY A 296 10.66 2.36 -20.57
N THR A 297 11.41 3.46 -20.52
CA THR A 297 12.19 3.94 -21.67
C THR A 297 13.47 3.11 -21.80
N PRO A 298 13.67 2.28 -22.85
CA PRO A 298 14.96 1.64 -23.06
C PRO A 298 15.98 2.68 -23.51
N THR A 299 17.01 2.88 -22.70
CA THR A 299 18.22 3.63 -23.08
C THR A 299 18.92 2.88 -24.20
N ASN A 300 18.91 3.46 -25.40
CA ASN A 300 19.64 2.97 -26.56
C ASN A 300 21.15 2.95 -26.28
N THR A 301 21.73 1.75 -26.15
CA THR A 301 23.17 1.54 -26.30
C THR A 301 23.41 0.91 -27.68
N PRO A 302 24.25 1.51 -28.56
CA PRO A 302 24.49 0.95 -29.88
C PRO A 302 25.44 -0.27 -29.80
N LEU A 303 24.99 -1.42 -30.31
CA LEU A 303 25.81 -2.63 -30.51
C LEU A 303 26.46 -2.59 -31.91
N PRO A 304 27.72 -3.05 -32.09
CA PRO A 304 28.44 -2.85 -33.35
C PRO A 304 27.89 -3.64 -34.54
N THR A 305 28.01 -3.00 -35.70
CA THR A 305 27.69 -3.45 -37.05
C THR A 305 28.30 -4.82 -37.38
N SER A 306 27.46 -5.77 -37.79
CA SER A 306 27.91 -6.99 -38.49
C SER A 306 27.48 -6.97 -39.96
N THR A 307 28.42 -7.38 -40.81
CA THR A 307 28.40 -7.38 -42.28
C THR A 307 27.41 -8.39 -42.87
N PRO A 308 26.73 -8.12 -44.00
CA PRO A 308 25.73 -9.03 -44.57
C PRO A 308 26.37 -10.20 -45.34
N ARG A 309 25.80 -11.41 -45.20
CA ARG A 309 26.07 -12.61 -46.02
C ARG A 309 24.83 -12.95 -46.89
N PRO A 310 24.98 -13.54 -48.10
CA PRO A 310 23.95 -13.51 -49.14
C PRO A 310 22.70 -14.36 -48.86
N VAL A 311 21.58 -13.86 -49.38
CA VAL A 311 20.23 -14.42 -49.36
C VAL A 311 20.12 -15.67 -50.23
N GLN A 312 19.51 -16.72 -49.68
CA GLN A 312 19.03 -17.90 -50.39
C GLN A 312 17.47 -17.92 -50.32
N PRO A 313 16.74 -18.17 -51.42
CA PRO A 313 15.28 -18.06 -51.43
C PRO A 313 14.62 -19.27 -50.78
N SER A 314 13.66 -19.02 -49.88
CA SER A 314 12.78 -20.03 -49.27
C SER A 314 11.36 -19.89 -49.84
N PRO A 315 10.56 -20.98 -49.92
CA PRO A 315 9.41 -21.08 -50.82
C PRO A 315 8.15 -20.36 -50.32
N THR A 316 7.36 -19.93 -51.30
CA THR A 316 6.07 -19.23 -51.23
C THR A 316 5.06 -19.92 -50.32
N ALA A 317 4.63 -19.21 -49.26
CA ALA A 317 3.50 -19.61 -48.42
C ALA A 317 2.17 -19.24 -49.10
N THR A 318 1.31 -20.25 -49.23
CA THR A 318 -0.07 -20.17 -49.73
C THR A 318 -0.94 -19.30 -48.81
N THR A 319 -1.62 -18.31 -49.39
CA THR A 319 -2.55 -17.42 -48.69
C THR A 319 -3.84 -18.15 -48.31
N ARG A 320 -4.07 -18.32 -46.99
CA ARG A 320 -5.39 -18.67 -46.44
C ARG A 320 -6.27 -17.41 -46.40
N PRO A 321 -7.54 -17.45 -46.85
CA PRO A 321 -8.40 -16.27 -46.83
C PRO A 321 -8.69 -15.81 -45.39
N ARG A 322 -8.49 -14.51 -45.17
CA ARG A 322 -8.79 -13.76 -43.95
C ARG A 322 -10.31 -13.77 -43.71
N PRO A 323 -10.81 -14.10 -42.50
CA PRO A 323 -12.23 -13.97 -42.21
C PRO A 323 -12.64 -12.50 -42.31
N THR A 324 -13.70 -12.24 -43.07
CA THR A 324 -14.31 -10.93 -43.25
C THR A 324 -14.82 -10.43 -41.90
N ALA A 325 -14.25 -9.33 -41.40
CA ALA A 325 -14.73 -8.66 -40.20
C ALA A 325 -16.17 -8.17 -40.43
N THR A 326 -17.10 -8.59 -39.56
CA THR A 326 -18.46 -8.07 -39.52
C THR A 326 -18.39 -6.60 -39.11
N THR A 327 -18.76 -5.70 -40.02
CA THR A 327 -18.82 -4.25 -39.75
C THR A 327 -19.79 -3.97 -38.60
N PRO A 328 -19.40 -3.19 -37.57
CA PRO A 328 -20.29 -2.84 -36.47
C PRO A 328 -21.52 -2.07 -36.99
N ILE A 329 -22.72 -2.46 -36.53
CA ILE A 329 -23.97 -1.77 -36.88
C ILE A 329 -24.10 -0.54 -35.97
N CYS A 330 -23.61 0.60 -36.45
CA CYS A 330 -23.84 1.89 -35.81
C CYS A 330 -25.30 2.33 -35.95
N PRO A 331 -25.85 3.09 -34.98
CA PRO A 331 -27.20 3.61 -35.09
C PRO A 331 -27.27 4.62 -36.24
N ALA A 332 -28.46 4.71 -36.87
CA ALA A 332 -28.69 5.53 -38.07
C ALA A 332 -28.38 7.04 -37.87
N ASN A 333 -28.33 7.50 -36.61
CA ASN A 333 -28.03 8.87 -36.22
C ASN A 333 -26.87 8.91 -35.22
N CYS A 334 -25.73 8.29 -35.54
CA CYS A 334 -24.55 8.39 -34.69
C CYS A 334 -23.98 9.83 -34.75
N PRO A 335 -23.87 10.53 -33.62
CA PRO A 335 -23.43 11.92 -33.59
C PRO A 335 -21.90 12.02 -33.51
N THR A 336 -21.39 13.22 -33.78
CA THR A 336 -20.06 13.67 -33.35
C THR A 336 -20.22 14.83 -32.39
N TRP A 337 -19.45 14.85 -31.31
CA TRP A 337 -19.45 15.96 -30.36
C TRP A 337 -18.12 16.69 -30.35
N THR A 338 -18.19 17.99 -30.13
CA THR A 338 -17.02 18.82 -29.89
C THR A 338 -16.74 18.83 -28.39
N ILE A 339 -15.47 18.68 -28.03
CA ILE A 339 -15.00 18.84 -26.66
C ILE A 339 -14.83 20.34 -26.39
N ASN A 340 -15.36 20.83 -25.26
CA ASN A 340 -15.47 22.25 -24.98
C ASN A 340 -14.30 22.81 -24.15
N VAL A 341 -13.55 21.98 -23.40
CA VAL A 341 -12.46 22.37 -22.50
C VAL A 341 -11.65 21.14 -22.04
N PRO A 342 -10.40 21.31 -21.57
CA PRO A 342 -9.38 22.30 -21.94
C PRO A 342 -8.45 21.80 -23.05
N SER A 343 -7.75 22.73 -23.75
CA SER A 343 -6.71 22.39 -24.75
C SER A 343 -5.36 22.01 -24.14
N GLY A 344 -5.22 22.13 -22.81
CA GLY A 344 -4.05 21.74 -22.05
C GLY A 344 -4.47 20.88 -20.85
N ALA A 345 -3.78 19.77 -20.61
CA ALA A 345 -4.06 18.87 -19.50
C ALA A 345 -2.74 18.40 -18.84
N PRO A 346 -2.71 18.19 -17.51
CA PRO A 346 -1.55 17.57 -16.88
C PRO A 346 -1.32 16.15 -17.44
N PRO A 347 -0.06 15.71 -17.60
CA PRO A 347 0.27 14.42 -18.19
C PRO A 347 0.05 13.25 -17.22
N ARG A 348 -0.13 13.54 -15.91
CA ARG A 348 -0.20 12.55 -14.82
C ARG A 348 -1.31 12.80 -13.80
N LEU A 349 -1.95 13.98 -13.82
CA LEU A 349 -3.08 14.27 -12.94
C LEU A 349 -4.39 14.10 -13.71
N PRO A 350 -5.50 13.83 -13.01
CA PRO A 350 -6.81 13.86 -13.62
C PRO A 350 -7.08 15.23 -14.27
N PHE A 351 -7.69 15.20 -15.44
CA PHE A 351 -8.24 16.38 -16.11
C PHE A 351 -9.69 16.14 -16.47
N LEU A 352 -10.43 17.23 -16.62
CA LEU A 352 -11.85 17.19 -16.91
C LEU A 352 -12.08 17.42 -18.40
N LEU A 353 -12.70 16.46 -19.07
CA LEU A 353 -13.12 16.56 -20.46
C LEU A 353 -14.62 16.79 -20.51
N GLU A 354 -15.03 17.91 -21.12
CA GLU A 354 -16.43 18.31 -21.21
C GLU A 354 -16.93 18.28 -22.66
N TRP A 355 -18.14 17.77 -22.88
CA TRP A 355 -18.82 17.82 -24.18
C TRP A 355 -20.31 18.09 -24.03
N ASP A 356 -20.92 18.64 -25.07
CA ASP A 356 -22.36 18.89 -25.14
C ASP A 356 -23.00 17.97 -26.21
N PRO A 357 -23.84 17.00 -25.83
CA PRO A 357 -24.58 16.18 -26.78
C PRO A 357 -25.77 16.93 -27.43
N GLY A 358 -26.05 18.17 -27.02
CA GLY A 358 -27.19 18.96 -27.47
C GLY A 358 -28.51 18.26 -27.12
N SER A 359 -29.40 18.12 -28.11
CA SER A 359 -30.67 17.38 -27.97
C SER A 359 -30.53 15.86 -28.16
N TYR A 360 -29.30 15.36 -28.36
CA TYR A 360 -29.09 13.94 -28.61
C TYR A 360 -29.28 13.10 -27.34
N GLN A 361 -30.23 12.18 -27.37
CA GLN A 361 -30.41 11.19 -26.33
C GLN A 361 -29.76 9.87 -26.74
N LEU A 362 -28.91 9.32 -25.87
CA LEU A 362 -28.32 8.00 -26.08
C LEU A 362 -29.44 6.95 -26.20
N PRO A 363 -29.42 6.08 -27.22
CA PRO A 363 -30.35 4.96 -27.28
C PRO A 363 -30.15 4.03 -26.06
N SER A 364 -31.20 3.33 -25.64
CA SER A 364 -31.10 2.36 -24.55
C SER A 364 -29.99 1.34 -24.81
N GLY A 365 -29.14 1.11 -23.79
CA GLY A 365 -27.99 0.22 -23.87
C GLY A 365 -26.77 0.81 -24.59
N TRP A 366 -26.75 2.11 -24.88
CA TRP A 366 -25.57 2.82 -25.37
C TRP A 366 -25.02 3.76 -24.30
N GLN A 367 -23.70 3.90 -24.29
CA GLN A 367 -22.96 4.79 -23.42
C GLN A 367 -21.96 5.62 -24.23
N PHE A 368 -21.50 6.71 -23.62
CA PHE A 368 -20.40 7.49 -24.15
C PHE A 368 -19.11 6.68 -24.16
N ALA A 369 -18.33 6.82 -25.22
CA ALA A 369 -17.00 6.24 -25.36
C ALA A 369 -16.01 7.35 -25.71
N LEU A 370 -15.01 7.54 -24.88
CA LEU A 370 -13.95 8.53 -25.09
C LEU A 370 -12.77 7.83 -25.75
N GLU A 371 -12.21 8.44 -26.79
CA GLU A 371 -11.09 7.87 -27.53
C GLU A 371 -10.02 8.90 -27.79
N PHE A 372 -8.77 8.44 -27.83
CA PHE A 372 -7.60 9.27 -28.06
C PHE A 372 -6.63 8.64 -29.07
N SER A 373 -5.86 9.49 -29.75
CA SER A 373 -4.84 9.11 -30.73
C SER A 373 -3.79 10.20 -30.87
N GLN A 374 -2.56 9.85 -31.25
CA GLN A 374 -1.53 10.82 -31.66
C GLN A 374 -1.69 11.23 -33.14
N ASP A 375 -2.47 10.48 -33.92
CA ASP A 375 -2.82 10.79 -35.31
C ASP A 375 -4.31 11.15 -35.40
N PRO A 376 -4.66 12.37 -35.84
CA PRO A 376 -6.06 12.80 -35.97
C PRO A 376 -6.77 12.19 -37.19
N SER A 377 -6.07 11.40 -38.02
CA SER A 377 -6.64 10.85 -39.24
C SER A 377 -7.85 9.93 -38.93
N PRO A 378 -8.89 9.95 -39.78
CA PRO A 378 -10.04 9.03 -39.61
C PRO A 378 -9.65 7.55 -39.64
N SER A 379 -8.53 7.23 -40.28
CA SER A 379 -7.96 5.88 -40.39
C SER A 379 -6.97 5.52 -39.27
N ALA A 380 -6.65 6.44 -38.37
CA ALA A 380 -5.72 6.20 -37.27
C ALA A 380 -6.22 5.07 -36.35
N ALA A 381 -5.29 4.44 -35.64
CA ALA A 381 -5.64 3.56 -34.53
C ALA A 381 -6.02 4.41 -33.32
N TRP A 382 -7.31 4.44 -32.99
CA TRP A 382 -7.84 5.14 -31.83
C TRP A 382 -7.89 4.20 -30.63
N SER A 383 -7.39 4.67 -29.49
CA SER A 383 -7.43 3.93 -28.22
C SER A 383 -8.60 4.40 -27.38
N ARG A 384 -9.23 3.49 -26.63
CA ARG A 384 -10.33 3.82 -25.73
C ARG A 384 -9.78 4.33 -24.40
N ALA A 385 -10.27 5.48 -23.96
CA ALA A 385 -10.01 5.97 -22.62
C ALA A 385 -11.04 5.40 -21.64
N ILE A 386 -10.61 5.19 -20.41
CA ILE A 386 -11.45 4.70 -19.33
C ILE A 386 -11.58 5.83 -18.31
N PRO A 387 -12.74 6.52 -18.27
CA PRO A 387 -12.95 7.62 -17.36
C PRO A 387 -13.07 7.13 -15.92
N ILE A 388 -12.49 7.87 -14.98
CA ILE A 388 -12.68 7.70 -13.52
C ILE A 388 -14.17 7.84 -13.20
N SER A 389 -14.79 8.86 -13.77
CA SER A 389 -16.20 9.14 -13.62
C SER A 389 -16.76 9.82 -14.87
N VAL A 390 -18.02 9.54 -15.18
CA VAL A 390 -18.80 10.24 -16.20
C VAL A 390 -20.08 10.75 -15.58
N PHE A 391 -20.28 12.06 -15.60
CA PHE A 391 -21.41 12.70 -14.94
C PHE A 391 -21.92 13.90 -15.73
N GLN A 392 -23.11 14.36 -15.37
CA GLN A 392 -23.72 15.54 -15.97
C GLN A 392 -23.71 16.69 -14.96
N GLU A 393 -23.21 17.85 -15.38
CA GLU A 393 -23.20 19.06 -14.56
C GLU A 393 -23.49 20.27 -15.45
N GLY A 394 -24.42 21.13 -15.04
CA GLY A 394 -24.73 22.36 -15.78
C GLY A 394 -25.30 22.15 -17.20
N GLY A 395 -25.82 20.96 -17.51
CA GLY A 395 -26.31 20.60 -18.86
C GLY A 395 -25.25 19.99 -19.76
N HIS A 396 -23.99 19.98 -19.35
CA HIS A 396 -22.88 19.37 -20.07
C HIS A 396 -22.53 18.00 -19.51
N TRP A 397 -22.00 17.13 -20.36
CA TRP A 397 -21.39 15.89 -19.92
C TRP A 397 -19.92 16.09 -19.65
N LYS A 398 -19.47 15.48 -18.56
CA LYS A 398 -18.11 15.58 -18.07
C LYS A 398 -17.56 14.20 -17.82
N ALA A 399 -16.30 14.02 -18.17
CA ALA A 399 -15.51 12.85 -17.82
C ALA A 399 -14.23 13.27 -17.13
N GLU A 400 -13.95 12.67 -15.99
CA GLU A 400 -12.67 12.80 -15.32
C GLU A 400 -11.73 11.71 -15.84
N LEU A 401 -10.57 12.10 -16.36
CA LEU A 401 -9.68 11.24 -17.13
C LEU A 401 -8.22 11.46 -16.74
N HIS A 402 -7.41 10.42 -16.85
CA HIS A 402 -5.95 10.57 -16.87
C HIS A 402 -5.46 10.76 -18.31
N GLY A 403 -4.47 11.65 -18.47
CA GLY A 403 -3.77 11.79 -19.74
C GLY A 403 -2.96 10.54 -20.09
N PRO A 404 -2.89 10.13 -21.37
CA PRO A 404 -2.07 9.00 -21.82
C PRO A 404 -0.56 9.27 -21.81
N GLY A 405 -0.10 10.30 -21.09
CA GLY A 405 1.28 10.77 -21.03
C GLY A 405 1.52 12.08 -21.80
N GLU A 406 2.75 12.59 -21.70
CA GLU A 406 3.18 13.84 -22.35
C GLU A 406 3.02 13.79 -23.87
N GLY A 407 2.60 14.90 -24.47
CA GLY A 407 2.54 15.07 -25.92
C GLY A 407 1.23 15.64 -26.43
N THR A 408 1.11 15.74 -27.74
CA THR A 408 -0.11 16.20 -28.40
C THR A 408 -1.03 15.02 -28.67
N TRP A 409 -2.20 15.04 -28.07
CA TRP A 409 -3.19 13.99 -28.20
C TRP A 409 -4.49 14.54 -28.76
N TYR A 410 -5.06 13.80 -29.70
CA TYR A 410 -6.35 14.10 -30.29
C TYR A 410 -7.40 13.25 -29.60
N TRP A 411 -8.44 13.90 -29.13
CA TRP A 411 -9.54 13.29 -28.40
C TRP A 411 -10.83 13.40 -29.21
N ARG A 412 -11.64 12.35 -29.14
CA ARG A 412 -12.98 12.34 -29.70
C ARG A 412 -13.93 11.64 -28.76
N VAL A 413 -15.20 12.00 -28.86
CA VAL A 413 -16.26 11.38 -28.10
C VAL A 413 -17.20 10.66 -29.07
N CYS A 414 -17.50 9.42 -28.72
CA CYS A 414 -18.24 8.46 -29.53
C CYS A 414 -19.32 7.79 -28.68
N ILE A 415 -20.04 6.85 -29.28
CA ILE A 415 -20.96 5.97 -28.57
C ILE A 415 -20.56 4.51 -28.72
N SER A 416 -20.79 3.71 -27.70
CA SER A 416 -20.66 2.25 -27.79
C SER A 416 -21.74 1.55 -26.96
N ARG A 417 -21.96 0.27 -27.25
CA ARG A 417 -22.89 -0.57 -26.47
C ARG A 417 -22.30 -1.09 -25.16
N SER A 418 -20.97 -1.14 -25.07
CA SER A 418 -20.24 -1.55 -23.88
C SER A 418 -18.84 -0.96 -23.89
N GLN A 419 -18.11 -1.06 -22.77
CA GLN A 419 -16.72 -0.61 -22.68
C GLN A 419 -15.76 -1.40 -23.60
N THR A 420 -16.15 -2.58 -24.08
CA THR A 420 -15.34 -3.42 -24.98
C THR A 420 -15.88 -3.49 -26.41
N ALA A 421 -17.11 -3.03 -26.65
CA ALA A 421 -17.72 -3.05 -27.97
C ALA A 421 -17.09 -1.99 -28.90
N PRO A 422 -17.08 -2.20 -30.23
CA PRO A 422 -16.65 -1.17 -31.17
C PRO A 422 -17.38 0.15 -30.93
N SER A 423 -16.65 1.26 -31.01
CA SER A 423 -17.23 2.60 -30.96
C SER A 423 -17.83 2.96 -32.32
N CYS A 424 -18.85 3.79 -32.27
CA CYS A 424 -19.42 4.47 -33.41
C CYS A 424 -19.09 5.95 -33.28
N CYS A 425 -18.24 6.42 -34.19
CA CYS A 425 -17.76 7.80 -34.27
C CYS A 425 -18.08 8.32 -35.67
N CYS A 426 -19.34 8.66 -35.96
CA CYS A 426 -19.78 8.96 -37.32
C CYS A 426 -19.96 10.48 -37.52
N GLY A 427 -19.08 11.11 -38.30
CA GLY A 427 -19.25 12.48 -38.77
C GLY A 427 -17.93 13.14 -39.19
N PRO A 428 -17.94 14.10 -40.13
CA PRO A 428 -16.77 14.91 -40.46
C PRO A 428 -16.66 16.08 -39.49
N THR A 429 -15.96 15.88 -38.38
CA THR A 429 -15.53 16.96 -37.47
C THR A 429 -14.14 16.62 -36.94
N PRO A 430 -13.23 17.60 -36.83
CA PRO A 430 -11.88 17.33 -36.38
C PRO A 430 -11.90 16.89 -34.91
N PRO A 431 -11.10 15.88 -34.52
CA PRO A 431 -10.93 15.55 -33.12
C PRO A 431 -10.35 16.76 -32.36
N HIS A 432 -10.76 16.94 -31.11
CA HIS A 432 -10.26 18.03 -30.30
C HIS A 432 -8.81 17.76 -29.91
N THR A 433 -7.94 18.76 -30.06
CA THR A 433 -6.53 18.62 -29.68
C THR A 433 -6.35 19.02 -28.22
N ILE A 434 -5.78 18.11 -27.42
CA ILE A 434 -5.37 18.37 -26.04
C ILE A 434 -3.86 18.16 -25.98
N VAL A 435 -3.12 19.19 -25.59
CA VAL A 435 -1.69 19.10 -25.32
C VAL A 435 -1.53 18.68 -23.87
N HIS A 436 -0.96 17.50 -23.64
CA HIS A 436 -0.52 17.10 -22.33
C HIS A 436 0.84 17.72 -22.09
N GLU A 437 0.83 18.93 -21.50
CA GLU A 437 2.04 19.73 -21.27
C GLU A 437 3.00 18.99 -20.36
N ARG A 438 4.30 19.14 -20.59
CA ARG A 438 5.31 18.66 -19.66
C ARG A 438 5.13 19.42 -18.35
N ASP A 439 5.18 18.70 -17.23
CA ASP A 439 5.19 19.34 -15.92
C ASP A 439 6.55 20.02 -15.74
N ASP A 440 6.65 21.30 -16.14
CA ASP A 440 7.86 22.11 -15.96
C ASP A 440 8.04 22.55 -14.50
N SER A 441 7.20 22.07 -13.57
CA SER A 441 7.38 22.26 -12.13
C SER A 441 8.28 21.18 -11.51
N CYS A 442 9.55 21.14 -11.96
CA CYS A 442 10.65 20.44 -11.29
C CYS A 442 11.91 21.31 -11.28
#